data_AF-A0A6N2CXQ2-F1
#
_entry.id   AF-A0A6N2CXQ2-F1
#
_cell.length_a   1.000
_cell.length_b   1.000
_cell.length_c   1.000
_cell.angle_alpha   90.00
_cell.angle_beta   90.00
_cell.angle_gamma   90.00
#
_symmetry.space_group_name_H-M   'P 1'
#
loop_
_entity.id
_entity.type
_entity.pdbx_description
1 polymer ?
#
loop_
_entity_poly.entity_id
_entity_poly.type
_entity_poly.pdbx_seq_one_letter_code
_entity_poly.pdbx_strand_id
1 'polypeptide(L)'
;MKSKEIQQIEQFLKGELTGTDLKDFMNRLQTDEKLRVSVDAYKTSIVILKEIKREDLRKKLQSWDGEEEIKDKKTAGQTGRIFPLGRNKMQFSIAAGFLLVVAVAGMLFIYIPHSASSTFAQLQTPALLAPERSVSNAEFSELNQLESFHFNAQYQTLIEAGLDLQFEDTKAEINRKLMIADAYYRLDNQSEALIFYNSIRQMDGVDQWYNNEAEWRSLMIQLESSPFSTELHQQLLAIAETPNHLYNAKARELLEETDKGVFRWAKILRWLE
;
A
#
# COMPACT_ATOMS: atom_id res chain seq x y z
N MET A 1 -22.05 27.26 -9.51
CA MET A 1 -22.09 26.73 -8.13
C MET A 1 -21.53 25.31 -8.00
N LYS A 2 -21.80 24.35 -8.91
CA LYS A 2 -21.28 22.97 -8.82
C LYS A 2 -19.75 22.80 -8.79
N SER A 3 -18.96 23.74 -9.35
CA SER A 3 -17.49 23.60 -9.37
C SER A 3 -16.82 23.84 -8.01
N LYS A 4 -17.34 24.77 -7.20
CA LYS A 4 -16.75 25.10 -5.89
C LYS A 4 -16.93 23.95 -4.90
N GLU A 5 -18.08 23.27 -4.96
CA GLU A 5 -18.40 22.13 -4.12
C GLU A 5 -17.50 20.92 -4.45
N ILE A 6 -17.30 20.62 -5.73
CA ILE A 6 -16.36 19.57 -6.17
C ILE A 6 -14.93 19.90 -5.72
N GLN A 7 -14.50 21.16 -5.86
CA GLN A 7 -13.17 21.57 -5.44
C GLN A 7 -12.96 21.43 -3.92
N GLN A 8 -14.00 21.74 -3.11
CA GLN A 8 -13.95 21.50 -1.67
C GLN A 8 -13.92 20.00 -1.34
N ILE A 9 -14.68 19.17 -2.05
CA ILE A 9 -14.60 17.71 -1.90
C ILE A 9 -13.19 17.21 -2.23
N GLU A 10 -12.58 17.70 -3.31
CA GLU A 10 -11.20 17.35 -3.66
C GLU A 10 -10.19 17.76 -2.59
N GLN A 11 -10.25 19.01 -2.12
CA GLN A 11 -9.35 19.53 -1.09
C GLN A 11 -9.52 18.75 0.22
N PHE A 12 -10.76 18.40 0.58
CA PHE A 12 -11.05 17.57 1.73
C PHE A 12 -10.44 16.17 1.59
N LEU A 13 -10.65 15.53 0.44
CA LEU A 13 -10.10 14.20 0.14
C LEU A 13 -8.58 14.19 -0.10
N LYS A 14 -7.95 15.36 -0.23
CA LYS A 14 -6.48 15.51 -0.30
C LYS A 14 -5.87 15.98 1.02
N GLY A 15 -6.68 16.27 2.05
CA GLY A 15 -6.21 16.85 3.32
C GLY A 15 -5.75 18.30 3.21
N GLU A 16 -6.06 18.99 2.12
CA GLU A 16 -5.68 20.39 1.87
C GLU A 16 -6.63 21.38 2.58
N LEU A 17 -7.80 20.90 3.01
CA LEU A 17 -8.80 21.68 3.73
C LEU A 17 -8.41 21.78 5.21
N THR A 18 -8.24 23.00 5.73
CA THR A 18 -7.73 23.24 7.09
C THR A 18 -8.55 24.31 7.82
N GLY A 19 -8.37 24.40 9.15
CA GLY A 19 -8.95 25.46 9.97
C GLY A 19 -10.48 25.48 9.96
N THR A 20 -11.05 26.68 9.86
CA THR A 20 -12.51 26.90 9.86
C THR A 20 -13.20 26.22 8.69
N ASP A 21 -12.57 26.22 7.52
CA ASP A 21 -13.16 25.63 6.31
C ASP A 21 -13.32 24.11 6.46
N LEU A 22 -12.36 23.43 7.10
CA LEU A 22 -12.46 22.00 7.41
C LEU A 22 -13.62 21.72 8.36
N LYS A 23 -13.72 22.52 9.44
CA LYS A 23 -14.78 22.36 10.44
C LYS A 23 -16.16 22.56 9.83
N ASP A 24 -16.33 23.60 9.01
CA ASP A 24 -17.59 23.89 8.33
C ASP A 24 -17.93 22.81 7.30
N PHE A 25 -16.93 22.32 6.57
CA PHE A 25 -17.10 21.22 5.63
C PHE A 25 -17.53 19.92 6.32
N MET A 26 -16.89 19.56 7.45
CA MET A 26 -17.26 18.39 8.24
C MET A 26 -18.67 18.49 8.83
N ASN A 27 -19.05 19.67 9.32
CA ASN A 27 -20.38 19.90 9.87
C ASN A 27 -21.47 19.81 8.78
N ARG A 28 -21.18 20.34 7.58
CA ARG A 28 -22.03 20.14 6.40
C ARG A 28 -22.08 18.68 5.98
N LEU A 29 -20.95 17.96 6.03
CA LEU A 29 -20.92 16.54 5.68
C LEU A 29 -21.82 15.71 6.61
N GLN A 30 -22.00 16.11 7.86
CA GLN A 30 -22.91 15.42 8.78
C GLN A 30 -24.39 15.71 8.50
N THR A 31 -24.71 16.93 8.07
CA THR A 31 -26.09 17.43 7.98
C THR A 31 -26.67 17.40 6.55
N ASP A 32 -25.81 17.45 5.54
CA ASP A 32 -26.19 17.48 4.13
C ASP A 32 -25.99 16.09 3.48
N GLU A 33 -27.10 15.35 3.34
CA GLU A 33 -27.13 14.03 2.70
C GLU A 33 -26.62 14.08 1.26
N LYS A 34 -26.90 15.15 0.52
CA LYS A 34 -26.49 15.30 -0.88
C LYS A 34 -24.98 15.49 -0.99
N LEU A 35 -24.38 16.24 -0.07
CA LEU A 35 -22.93 16.40 0.02
C LEU A 35 -22.26 15.06 0.32
N ARG A 36 -22.80 14.26 1.24
CA ARG A 36 -22.29 12.90 1.53
C ARG A 36 -22.31 11.98 0.31
N VAL A 37 -23.44 11.88 -0.37
CA VAL A 37 -23.57 11.09 -1.60
C VAL A 37 -22.55 11.55 -2.65
N SER A 38 -22.31 12.86 -2.74
CA SER A 38 -21.33 13.43 -3.67
C SER A 38 -19.88 13.08 -3.29
N VAL A 39 -19.53 13.12 -2.00
CA VAL A 39 -18.21 12.71 -1.50
C VAL A 39 -17.96 11.22 -1.75
N ASP A 40 -18.94 10.36 -1.47
CA ASP A 40 -18.82 8.91 -1.69
C ASP A 40 -18.72 8.57 -3.18
N ALA A 41 -19.52 9.22 -4.03
CA ALA A 41 -19.41 9.08 -5.48
C ALA A 41 -18.02 9.53 -5.97
N TYR A 42 -17.47 10.61 -5.42
CA TYR A 42 -16.14 11.09 -5.79
C TYR A 42 -15.03 10.13 -5.33
N LYS A 43 -15.10 9.60 -4.11
CA LYS A 43 -14.19 8.55 -3.61
C LYS A 43 -14.21 7.32 -4.53
N THR A 44 -15.40 6.84 -4.87
CA THR A 44 -15.58 5.70 -5.79
C THR A 44 -15.00 5.99 -7.16
N SER A 45 -15.20 7.21 -7.68
CA SER A 45 -14.65 7.65 -8.97
C SER A 45 -13.13 7.66 -8.97
N ILE A 46 -12.48 8.13 -7.89
CA ILE A 46 -11.02 8.08 -7.74
C ILE A 46 -10.51 6.63 -7.77
N VAL A 47 -11.19 5.72 -7.07
CA VAL A 47 -10.82 4.29 -7.05
C VAL A 47 -10.92 3.69 -8.46
N ILE A 48 -12.05 3.92 -9.15
CA ILE A 48 -12.25 3.45 -10.53
C ILE A 48 -11.20 4.04 -11.48
N LEU A 49 -10.90 5.34 -11.37
CA LEU A 49 -9.87 5.99 -12.20
C LEU A 49 -8.47 5.46 -11.93
N LYS A 50 -8.14 5.12 -10.69
CA LYS A 50 -6.87 4.46 -10.34
C LYS A 50 -6.80 3.06 -10.97
N GLU A 51 -7.90 2.31 -10.95
CA GLU A 51 -7.97 0.97 -11.53
C GLU A 51 -7.87 1.00 -13.07
N ILE A 52 -8.62 1.90 -13.73
CA ILE A 52 -8.54 2.10 -15.19
C ILE A 52 -7.13 2.53 -15.60
N LYS A 53 -6.50 3.46 -14.87
CA LYS A 53 -5.13 3.89 -15.16
C LYS A 53 -4.12 2.74 -15.00
N ARG A 54 -4.32 1.87 -14.01
CA ARG A 54 -3.50 0.66 -13.84
C ARG A 54 -3.66 -0.29 -15.00
N GLU A 55 -4.88 -0.48 -15.51
CA GLU A 55 -5.13 -1.39 -16.62
C GLU A 55 -4.61 -0.84 -17.97
N ASP A 56 -4.73 0.46 -18.21
CA ASP A 56 -4.11 1.12 -19.37
C ASP A 56 -2.58 1.09 -19.31
N LEU A 57 -2.00 1.29 -18.12
CA LEU A 57 -0.56 1.15 -17.90
C LEU A 57 -0.12 -0.30 -18.16
N ARG A 58 -0.88 -1.28 -17.67
CA ARG A 58 -0.64 -2.72 -17.90
C ARG A 58 -0.67 -3.07 -19.39
N LYS A 59 -1.64 -2.55 -20.14
CA LYS A 59 -1.72 -2.76 -21.60
C LYS A 59 -0.54 -2.12 -22.34
N LYS A 60 -0.12 -0.92 -21.95
CA LYS A 60 1.06 -0.27 -22.54
C LYS A 60 2.35 -1.03 -22.26
N LEU A 61 2.52 -1.53 -21.03
CA LEU A 61 3.69 -2.33 -20.66
C LEU A 61 3.73 -3.68 -21.42
N GLN A 62 2.59 -4.36 -21.55
CA GLN A 62 2.50 -5.58 -22.36
C GLN A 62 2.82 -5.35 -23.84
N SER A 63 2.50 -4.17 -24.38
CA SER A 63 2.84 -3.83 -25.77
C SER A 63 4.34 -3.57 -25.98
N TRP A 64 5.08 -3.20 -24.93
CA TRP A 64 6.52 -2.97 -25.01
C TRP A 64 7.33 -4.27 -24.91
N ASP A 65 6.87 -5.25 -24.12
CA ASP A 65 7.48 -6.59 -24.06
C ASP A 65 7.37 -7.34 -25.40
N GLY A 66 6.38 -7.00 -26.24
CA GLY A 66 6.20 -7.60 -27.57
C GLY A 66 7.07 -7.02 -28.69
N GLU A 67 7.74 -5.88 -28.48
CA GLU A 67 8.53 -5.20 -29.52
C GLU A 67 10.05 -5.51 -29.47
N GLU A 68 10.57 -6.08 -28.37
CA GLU A 68 12.00 -6.44 -28.26
C GLU A 68 12.37 -7.79 -28.91
N GLU A 69 11.41 -8.70 -29.13
CA GLU A 69 11.71 -10.03 -29.70
C GLU A 69 11.82 -10.09 -31.24
N ILE A 70 11.66 -8.96 -31.96
CA ILE A 70 11.60 -8.97 -33.44
C ILE A 70 12.90 -8.49 -34.11
N LYS A 71 13.92 -7.98 -33.39
CA LYS A 71 15.11 -7.39 -34.02
C LYS A 71 16.41 -8.20 -34.03
N ASP A 72 16.45 -9.42 -33.49
CA ASP A 72 17.69 -10.21 -33.42
C ASP A 72 17.80 -11.41 -34.38
N LYS A 73 16.97 -11.48 -35.44
CA LYS A 73 17.12 -12.48 -36.51
C LYS A 73 17.38 -11.86 -37.88
N LYS A 74 18.63 -11.42 -38.07
CA LYS A 74 19.43 -11.36 -39.32
C LYS A 74 20.70 -10.62 -38.93
N THR A 75 21.88 -11.23 -38.83
CA THR A 75 22.68 -11.67 -39.98
C THR A 75 23.83 -12.55 -39.47
N ALA A 76 23.84 -13.83 -39.86
CA ALA A 76 25.01 -14.68 -39.72
C ALA A 76 25.86 -14.59 -41.00
N GLY A 77 27.15 -14.33 -40.83
CA GLY A 77 28.18 -14.56 -41.85
C GLY A 77 28.99 -13.32 -42.24
N GLN A 78 30.20 -13.17 -41.67
CA GLN A 78 31.46 -13.06 -42.43
C GLN A 78 32.65 -12.70 -41.51
N THR A 79 33.61 -13.63 -41.45
CA THR A 79 35.08 -13.50 -41.43
C THR A 79 35.74 -12.23 -40.88
N GLY A 80 36.66 -12.44 -39.94
CA GLY A 80 37.36 -11.40 -39.19
C GLY A 80 38.25 -10.43 -39.98
N ARG A 81 38.44 -9.26 -39.37
CA ARG A 81 39.54 -8.33 -39.60
C ARG A 81 39.94 -7.68 -38.27
N ILE A 82 41.24 -7.67 -38.01
CA ILE A 82 41.89 -7.07 -36.84
C ILE A 82 41.92 -5.55 -37.05
N PHE A 83 41.39 -4.77 -36.11
CA PHE A 83 41.48 -3.30 -36.12
C PHE A 83 42.67 -2.82 -35.28
N PRO A 84 43.47 -1.85 -35.75
CA PRO A 84 44.60 -1.34 -34.99
C PRO A 84 44.14 -0.36 -33.90
N LEU A 85 44.77 -0.46 -32.72
CA LEU A 85 44.58 0.48 -31.61
C LEU A 85 45.18 1.85 -31.94
N GLY A 86 44.31 2.77 -32.36
CA GLY A 86 44.61 4.20 -32.49
C GLY A 86 43.91 5.02 -31.41
N ARG A 87 44.72 5.64 -30.55
CA ARG A 87 44.45 6.76 -29.63
C ARG A 87 43.03 7.37 -29.71
N ASN A 88 42.22 7.20 -28.67
CA ASN A 88 41.10 8.09 -28.36
C ASN A 88 41.01 8.34 -26.85
N LYS A 89 41.63 9.42 -26.37
CA LYS A 89 41.48 9.94 -24.99
C LYS A 89 40.14 10.68 -24.77
N MET A 90 39.06 10.24 -25.42
CA MET A 90 37.75 10.91 -25.39
C MET A 90 36.60 9.98 -24.99
N GLN A 91 36.92 8.84 -24.35
CA GLN A 91 35.92 7.88 -23.85
C GLN A 91 35.92 7.76 -22.31
N PHE A 92 36.88 8.38 -21.62
CA PHE A 92 36.94 8.34 -20.15
C PHE A 92 36.04 9.39 -19.45
N SER A 93 35.51 10.38 -20.17
CA SER A 93 34.60 11.39 -19.57
C SER A 93 33.18 10.87 -19.38
N ILE A 94 32.72 9.94 -20.22
CA ILE A 94 31.36 9.39 -20.13
C ILE A 94 31.30 8.32 -19.03
N ALA A 95 32.35 7.51 -18.89
CA ALA A 95 32.44 6.48 -17.85
C ALA A 95 32.52 7.08 -16.43
N ALA A 96 33.20 8.22 -16.24
CA ALA A 96 33.28 8.89 -14.95
C ALA A 96 31.95 9.53 -14.53
N GLY A 97 31.19 10.09 -15.47
CA GLY A 97 29.84 10.59 -15.21
C GLY A 97 28.88 9.48 -14.81
N PHE A 98 28.95 8.33 -15.49
CA PHE A 98 28.13 7.16 -15.17
C PHE A 98 28.48 6.59 -13.78
N LEU A 99 29.76 6.47 -13.45
CA LEU A 99 30.21 6.03 -12.12
C LEU A 99 29.76 6.99 -11.01
N LEU A 100 29.76 8.30 -11.28
CA LEU A 100 29.32 9.29 -10.30
C LEU A 100 27.80 9.23 -10.08
N VAL A 101 27.00 9.04 -11.14
CA VAL A 101 25.55 8.83 -11.02
C VAL A 101 25.25 7.53 -10.27
N VAL A 102 25.95 6.43 -10.58
CA VAL A 102 25.79 5.15 -9.86
C VAL A 102 26.21 5.26 -8.41
N ALA A 103 27.29 5.99 -8.10
CA ALA A 103 27.73 6.21 -6.72
C ALA A 103 26.76 7.09 -5.93
N VAL A 104 26.22 8.17 -6.52
CA VAL A 104 25.21 9.02 -5.88
C VAL A 104 23.89 8.28 -5.71
N ALA A 105 23.46 7.51 -6.70
CA ALA A 105 22.26 6.67 -6.61
C ALA A 105 22.43 5.57 -5.56
N GLY A 106 23.59 4.91 -5.51
CA GLY A 106 23.90 3.91 -4.48
C GLY A 106 24.02 4.51 -3.08
N MET A 107 24.55 5.73 -2.95
CA MET A 107 24.63 6.44 -1.67
C MET A 107 23.23 6.87 -1.20
N LEU A 108 22.38 7.39 -2.08
CA LEU A 108 20.98 7.65 -1.78
C LEU A 108 20.23 6.36 -1.41
N PHE A 109 20.53 5.24 -2.08
CA PHE A 109 19.96 3.94 -1.75
C PHE A 109 20.32 3.46 -0.33
N ILE A 110 21.55 3.71 0.13
CA ILE A 110 22.01 3.32 1.47
C ILE A 110 21.48 4.27 2.57
N TYR A 111 21.33 5.56 2.27
CA TYR A 111 20.93 6.58 3.26
C TYR A 111 19.41 6.82 3.33
N ILE A 112 18.65 6.42 2.32
CA ILE A 112 17.18 6.35 2.43
C ILE A 112 16.87 5.06 3.20
N PRO A 113 16.22 5.12 4.37
CA PRO A 113 15.78 3.92 5.06
C PRO A 113 14.80 3.17 4.16
N HIS A 114 15.28 2.10 3.53
CA HIS A 114 14.45 1.13 2.83
C HIS A 114 13.81 0.24 3.89
N SER A 115 12.85 0.77 4.63
CA SER A 115 11.89 -0.12 5.27
C SER A 115 11.20 -0.91 4.16
N ALA A 116 10.97 -2.20 4.36
CA ALA A 116 10.28 -3.09 3.42
C ALA A 116 8.83 -2.66 3.08
N SER A 117 8.43 -1.47 3.54
CA SER A 117 7.11 -0.86 3.45
C SER A 117 6.59 -0.67 2.03
N SER A 118 7.41 -0.56 0.98
CA SER A 118 6.89 -0.29 -0.36
C SER A 118 6.32 -1.53 -1.07
N THR A 119 6.87 -2.73 -0.81
CA THR A 119 6.47 -3.96 -1.50
C THR A 119 5.19 -4.53 -0.92
N PHE A 120 5.05 -4.54 0.41
CA PHE A 120 3.87 -5.08 1.09
C PHE A 120 2.76 -4.04 1.30
N ALA A 121 3.05 -2.74 1.28
CA ALA A 121 1.99 -1.72 1.32
C ALA A 121 1.03 -1.80 0.11
N GLN A 122 1.47 -2.37 -1.02
CA GLN A 122 0.58 -2.59 -2.17
C GLN A 122 -0.37 -3.78 -1.93
N LEU A 123 0.04 -4.75 -1.12
CA LEU A 123 -0.76 -5.91 -0.73
C LEU A 123 -1.73 -5.56 0.42
N GLN A 124 -1.37 -4.58 1.24
CA GLN A 124 -2.23 -3.93 2.22
C GLN A 124 -3.13 -2.90 1.52
N THR A 125 -4.23 -3.35 0.92
CA THR A 125 -5.29 -2.42 0.51
C THR A 125 -5.76 -1.66 1.74
N PRO A 126 -5.74 -0.31 1.79
CA PRO A 126 -6.39 0.42 2.85
C PRO A 126 -7.88 0.14 2.74
N ALA A 127 -8.37 -0.79 3.56
CA ALA A 127 -9.79 -0.92 3.75
C ALA A 127 -10.26 0.41 4.32
N LEU A 128 -11.11 1.12 3.58
CA LEU A 128 -11.80 2.27 4.12
C LEU A 128 -12.66 1.73 5.26
N LEU A 129 -12.19 1.92 6.49
CA LEU A 129 -12.90 1.63 7.73
C LEU A 129 -14.08 2.60 7.81
N ALA A 130 -15.14 2.37 7.04
CA ALA A 130 -16.34 3.18 7.13
C ALA A 130 -17.16 2.70 8.32
N PRO A 131 -17.37 3.51 9.37
CA PRO A 131 -18.22 3.12 10.49
C PRO A 131 -19.66 2.92 10.01
N GLU A 132 -20.23 1.75 10.31
CA GLU A 132 -21.68 1.55 10.22
C GLU A 132 -22.38 2.28 11.36
N ARG A 133 -23.60 2.74 11.10
CA ARG A 133 -24.32 3.82 11.79
C ARG A 133 -24.79 3.53 13.24
N SER A 134 -24.22 2.56 13.96
CA SER A 134 -24.70 2.12 15.27
C SER A 134 -23.87 2.59 16.47
N VAL A 135 -22.76 3.29 16.25
CA VAL A 135 -21.90 3.78 17.35
C VAL A 135 -22.58 4.94 18.09
N SER A 136 -22.47 4.99 19.42
CA SER A 136 -23.04 6.08 20.21
C SER A 136 -22.40 7.43 19.82
N ASN A 137 -23.13 8.55 19.97
CA ASN A 137 -22.69 9.86 19.48
C ASN A 137 -21.32 10.33 20.02
N ALA A 138 -20.97 9.95 21.26
CA ALA A 138 -19.69 10.32 21.88
C ALA A 138 -18.54 9.47 21.33
N GLU A 139 -18.71 8.15 21.32
CA GLU A 139 -17.73 7.21 20.76
C GLU A 139 -17.49 7.46 19.27
N PHE A 140 -18.55 7.85 18.54
CA PHE A 140 -18.45 8.25 17.14
C PHE A 140 -17.56 9.48 16.95
N SER A 141 -17.58 10.45 17.87
CA SER A 141 -16.73 11.64 17.79
C SER A 141 -15.24 11.29 17.97
N GLU A 142 -14.93 10.42 18.92
CA GLU A 142 -13.55 9.98 19.19
C GLU A 142 -13.01 9.13 18.05
N LEU A 143 -13.82 8.19 17.53
CA LEU A 143 -13.43 7.36 16.40
C LEU A 143 -13.15 8.21 15.14
N ASN A 144 -14.01 9.21 14.84
CA ASN A 144 -13.78 10.14 13.73
C ASN A 144 -12.47 10.94 13.89
N GLN A 145 -12.08 11.26 15.12
CA GLN A 145 -10.82 11.95 15.38
C GLN A 145 -9.63 11.03 15.06
N LEU A 146 -9.67 9.77 15.48
CA LEU A 146 -8.65 8.78 15.13
C LEU A 146 -8.59 8.55 13.61
N GLU A 147 -9.74 8.45 12.94
CA GLU A 147 -9.82 8.34 11.48
C GLU A 147 -9.19 9.56 10.79
N SER A 148 -9.41 10.76 11.32
CA SER A 148 -8.76 11.98 10.82
C SER A 148 -7.25 11.92 10.99
N PHE A 149 -6.74 11.47 12.15
CA PHE A 149 -5.29 11.29 12.33
C PHE A 149 -4.71 10.25 11.38
N HIS A 150 -5.44 9.15 11.16
CA HIS A 150 -5.04 8.06 10.26
C HIS A 150 -4.94 8.56 8.82
N PHE A 151 -6.01 9.22 8.37
CA PHE A 151 -6.12 9.77 7.02
C PHE A 151 -5.05 10.82 6.72
N ASN A 152 -4.72 11.67 7.69
CA ASN A 152 -3.70 12.70 7.56
C ASN A 152 -2.27 12.19 7.85
N ALA A 153 -2.08 10.87 7.96
CA ALA A 153 -0.79 10.22 8.27
C ALA A 153 -0.12 10.72 9.57
N GLN A 154 -0.92 11.20 10.53
CA GLN A 154 -0.46 11.64 11.85
C GLN A 154 -0.36 10.45 12.81
N TYR A 155 0.43 9.43 12.42
CA TYR A 155 0.44 8.12 13.07
C TYR A 155 0.87 8.16 14.55
N GLN A 156 1.84 9.00 14.90
CA GLN A 156 2.27 9.15 16.30
C GLN A 156 1.14 9.71 17.18
N THR A 157 0.48 10.78 16.71
CA THR A 157 -0.66 11.39 17.39
C THR A 157 -1.85 10.44 17.47
N LEU A 158 -2.09 9.64 16.43
CA LEU A 158 -3.10 8.59 16.43
C LEU A 158 -2.86 7.58 17.54
N ILE A 159 -1.64 7.07 17.66
CA ILE A 159 -1.29 6.09 18.69
C ILE A 159 -1.50 6.69 20.08
N GLU A 160 -0.96 7.89 20.34
CA GLU A 160 -1.09 8.57 21.62
C GLU A 160 -2.56 8.82 22.01
N ALA A 161 -3.37 9.33 21.07
CA ALA A 161 -4.79 9.57 21.32
C ALA A 161 -5.59 8.26 21.41
N GLY A 162 -5.19 7.23 20.68
CA GLY A 162 -5.92 5.98 20.55
C GLY A 162 -5.71 5.02 21.71
N LEU A 163 -4.53 4.98 22.33
CA LEU A 163 -4.17 3.97 23.34
C LEU A 163 -5.06 4.02 24.60
N ASP A 164 -5.39 5.23 25.06
CA ASP A 164 -6.19 5.45 26.27
C ASP A 164 -7.70 5.31 26.05
N LEU A 165 -8.14 5.19 24.79
CA LEU A 165 -9.55 5.03 24.44
C LEU A 165 -9.98 3.56 24.51
N GLN A 166 -11.20 3.34 24.98
CA GLN A 166 -11.89 2.05 24.95
C GLN A 166 -13.32 2.29 24.50
N PHE A 167 -13.79 1.46 23.57
CA PHE A 167 -15.16 1.51 23.08
C PHE A 167 -15.97 0.32 23.60
N GLU A 168 -17.21 0.56 24.02
CA GLU A 168 -18.13 -0.52 24.40
C GLU A 168 -18.64 -1.24 23.14
N ASP A 169 -18.83 -0.50 22.05
CA ASP A 169 -19.16 -1.06 20.74
C ASP A 169 -17.97 -1.85 20.18
N THR A 170 -18.18 -3.16 19.97
CA THR A 170 -17.14 -4.09 19.49
C THR A 170 -16.55 -3.64 18.16
N LYS A 171 -17.37 -3.09 17.25
CA LYS A 171 -16.92 -2.66 15.92
C LYS A 171 -16.04 -1.41 15.99
N ALA A 172 -16.43 -0.43 16.82
CA ALA A 172 -15.62 0.75 17.10
C ALA A 172 -14.28 0.35 17.74
N GLU A 173 -14.28 -0.59 18.69
CA GLU A 173 -13.05 -1.08 19.32
C GLU A 173 -12.13 -1.81 18.32
N ILE A 174 -12.68 -2.62 17.42
CA ILE A 174 -11.91 -3.25 16.34
C ILE A 174 -11.31 -2.19 15.40
N ASN A 175 -12.10 -1.21 14.97
CA ASN A 175 -11.62 -0.14 14.08
C ASN A 175 -10.50 0.67 14.74
N ARG A 176 -10.64 1.01 16.02
CA ARG A 176 -9.57 1.64 16.82
C ARG A 176 -8.29 0.82 16.79
N LYS A 177 -8.38 -0.46 17.12
CA LYS A 177 -7.22 -1.37 17.14
C LYS A 177 -6.57 -1.51 15.77
N LEU A 178 -7.35 -1.60 14.69
CA LEU A 178 -6.82 -1.66 13.32
C LEU A 178 -6.06 -0.39 12.95
N MET A 179 -6.60 0.78 13.28
CA MET A 179 -5.94 2.06 13.02
C MET A 179 -4.62 2.19 13.79
N ILE A 180 -4.61 1.77 15.07
CA ILE A 180 -3.40 1.76 15.89
C ILE A 180 -2.36 0.77 15.34
N ALA A 181 -2.80 -0.43 14.95
CA ALA A 181 -1.90 -1.43 14.35
C ALA A 181 -1.26 -0.94 13.05
N ASP A 182 -2.05 -0.31 12.17
CA ASP A 182 -1.55 0.28 10.93
C ASP A 182 -0.59 1.44 11.22
N ALA A 183 -0.90 2.30 12.19
CA ALA A 183 -0.01 3.38 12.61
C ALA A 183 1.34 2.85 13.12
N TYR A 184 1.35 1.82 13.97
CA TYR A 184 2.60 1.19 14.42
C TYR A 184 3.40 0.61 13.27
N TYR A 185 2.74 -0.09 12.34
CA TYR A 185 3.39 -0.64 11.15
C TYR A 185 4.01 0.46 10.28
N ARG A 186 3.30 1.58 10.07
CA ARG A 186 3.78 2.75 9.31
C ARG A 186 4.97 3.44 9.95
N LEU A 187 5.13 3.31 11.27
CA LEU A 187 6.27 3.80 12.03
C LEU A 187 7.37 2.75 12.24
N ASP A 188 7.35 1.66 11.48
CA ASP A 188 8.34 0.57 11.52
C ASP A 188 8.38 -0.17 12.88
N ASN A 189 7.34 -0.04 13.70
CA ASN A 189 7.19 -0.77 14.97
C ASN A 189 6.36 -2.03 14.74
N GLN A 190 6.97 -3.00 14.07
CA GLN A 190 6.33 -4.26 13.67
C GLN A 190 5.83 -5.09 14.87
N SER A 191 6.54 -5.09 15.99
CA SER A 191 6.16 -5.85 17.19
C SER A 191 4.83 -5.36 17.78
N GLU A 192 4.67 -4.04 17.93
CA GLU A 192 3.43 -3.47 18.46
C GLU A 192 2.27 -3.64 17.46
N ALA A 193 2.54 -3.47 16.17
CA ALA A 193 1.53 -3.73 15.13
C ALA A 193 0.98 -5.16 15.23
N LEU A 194 1.85 -6.16 15.38
CA LEU A 194 1.45 -7.56 15.53
C LEU A 194 0.63 -7.81 16.81
N ILE A 195 0.96 -7.16 17.92
CA ILE A 195 0.17 -7.26 19.16
C ILE A 195 -1.27 -6.81 18.90
N PHE A 196 -1.47 -5.67 18.26
CA PHE A 196 -2.83 -5.17 17.98
C PHE A 196 -3.59 -6.04 16.97
N TYR A 197 -2.97 -6.46 15.86
CA TYR A 197 -3.62 -7.37 14.90
C TYR A 197 -4.02 -8.70 15.55
N ASN A 198 -3.15 -9.29 16.36
CA ASN A 198 -3.47 -10.53 17.07
C ASN A 198 -4.56 -10.33 18.12
N SER A 199 -4.62 -9.17 18.77
CA SER A 199 -5.68 -8.88 19.75
C SER A 199 -7.06 -8.83 19.10
N ILE A 200 -7.18 -8.34 17.86
CA ILE A 200 -8.45 -8.33 17.11
C ILE A 200 -8.94 -9.76 16.88
N ARG A 201 -8.03 -10.67 16.50
CA ARG A 201 -8.36 -12.09 16.25
C ARG A 201 -8.81 -12.85 17.50
N GLN A 202 -8.56 -12.29 18.68
CA GLN A 202 -8.92 -12.88 19.98
C GLN A 202 -10.19 -12.26 20.58
N MET A 203 -10.77 -11.23 19.95
CA MET A 203 -11.99 -10.61 20.44
C MET A 203 -13.22 -11.47 20.13
N ASP A 204 -14.16 -11.54 21.07
CA ASP A 204 -15.45 -12.20 20.87
C ASP A 204 -16.35 -11.38 19.95
N GLY A 205 -17.14 -12.05 19.11
CA GLY A 205 -18.13 -11.39 18.24
C GLY A 205 -17.54 -10.64 17.03
N VAL A 206 -16.27 -10.87 16.69
CA VAL A 206 -15.61 -10.25 15.54
C VAL A 206 -16.14 -10.84 14.23
N ASP A 207 -16.60 -9.98 13.33
CA ASP A 207 -16.99 -10.41 11.99
C ASP A 207 -15.81 -11.05 11.24
N GLN A 208 -16.12 -12.05 10.42
CA GLN A 208 -15.11 -12.77 9.64
C GLN A 208 -14.26 -11.84 8.76
N TRP A 209 -14.84 -10.73 8.29
CA TRP A 209 -14.10 -9.72 7.53
C TRP A 209 -12.92 -9.14 8.32
N TYR A 210 -13.15 -8.73 9.58
CA TYR A 210 -12.11 -8.15 10.44
C TYR A 210 -11.06 -9.18 10.85
N ASN A 211 -11.48 -10.43 11.09
CA ASN A 211 -10.56 -11.52 11.37
C ASN A 211 -9.62 -11.79 10.18
N ASN A 212 -10.17 -11.88 8.96
CA ASN A 212 -9.38 -12.08 7.75
C ASN A 212 -8.41 -10.89 7.49
N GLU A 213 -8.85 -9.66 7.76
CA GLU A 213 -8.02 -8.45 7.64
C GLU A 213 -6.82 -8.50 8.59
N ALA A 214 -7.07 -8.75 9.87
CA ALA A 214 -6.04 -8.80 10.89
C ALA A 214 -5.06 -9.97 10.66
N GLU A 215 -5.58 -11.14 10.29
CA GLU A 215 -4.76 -12.30 9.93
C GLU A 215 -3.83 -11.98 8.75
N TRP A 216 -4.38 -11.47 7.65
CA TRP A 216 -3.59 -11.13 6.47
C TRP A 216 -2.51 -10.10 6.76
N ARG A 217 -2.83 -9.02 7.49
CA ARG A 217 -1.84 -7.98 7.83
C ARG A 217 -0.74 -8.52 8.75
N SER A 218 -1.10 -9.33 9.73
CA SER A 218 -0.12 -9.98 10.61
C SER A 218 0.82 -10.90 9.83
N LEU A 219 0.30 -11.64 8.85
CA LEU A 219 1.07 -12.53 7.98
C LEU A 219 2.03 -11.74 7.07
N MET A 220 1.58 -10.61 6.50
CA MET A 220 2.45 -9.76 5.69
C MET A 220 3.63 -9.22 6.49
N ILE A 221 3.39 -8.74 7.72
CA ILE A 221 4.47 -8.27 8.61
C ILE A 221 5.46 -9.40 8.91
N GLN A 222 4.96 -10.59 9.22
CA GLN A 222 5.84 -11.73 9.52
C GLN A 222 6.64 -12.20 8.28
N LEU A 223 6.05 -12.11 7.08
CA LEU A 223 6.74 -12.42 5.83
C LEU A 223 7.83 -11.41 5.51
N GLU A 224 7.67 -10.13 5.88
CA GLU A 224 8.76 -9.16 5.79
C GLU A 224 9.96 -9.55 6.64
N SER A 225 9.72 -10.02 7.87
CA SER A 225 10.78 -10.40 8.80
C SER A 225 11.39 -11.76 8.49
N SER A 226 10.62 -12.71 7.95
CA SER A 226 11.03 -14.11 7.75
C SER A 226 10.31 -14.77 6.56
N PRO A 227 10.62 -14.36 5.32
CA PRO A 227 9.85 -14.74 4.11
C PRO A 227 9.88 -16.24 3.77
N PHE A 228 10.78 -17.02 4.37
CA PHE A 228 10.97 -18.45 4.07
C PHE A 228 10.63 -19.36 5.24
N SER A 229 9.87 -18.89 6.23
CA SER A 229 9.48 -19.77 7.32
C SER A 229 8.43 -20.78 6.84
N THR A 230 8.65 -22.05 7.16
CA THR A 230 7.68 -23.12 6.88
C THR A 230 6.32 -22.82 7.49
N GLU A 231 6.30 -22.19 8.66
CA GLU A 231 5.08 -21.79 9.35
C GLU A 231 4.26 -20.78 8.54
N LEU A 232 4.89 -19.70 8.04
CA LEU A 232 4.17 -18.69 7.25
C LEU A 232 3.71 -19.24 5.90
N HIS A 233 4.48 -20.15 5.29
CA HIS A 233 4.05 -20.86 4.10
C HIS A 233 2.79 -21.71 4.37
N GLN A 234 2.73 -22.42 5.50
CA GLN A 234 1.53 -23.17 5.91
C GLN A 234 0.35 -22.24 6.20
N GLN A 235 0.57 -21.08 6.82
CA GLN A 235 -0.48 -20.08 7.02
C GLN A 235 -1.02 -19.53 5.70
N LEU A 236 -0.14 -19.22 4.73
CA LEU A 236 -0.53 -18.82 3.38
C LEU A 236 -1.35 -19.90 2.68
N LEU A 237 -0.94 -21.16 2.79
CA LEU A 237 -1.66 -22.30 2.21
C LEU A 237 -3.06 -22.43 2.81
N ALA A 238 -3.18 -22.32 4.14
CA ALA A 238 -4.47 -22.35 4.82
C ALA A 238 -5.42 -21.24 4.34
N ILE A 239 -4.90 -20.01 4.16
CA ILE A 239 -5.66 -18.88 3.60
C ILE A 239 -6.08 -19.17 2.15
N ALA A 240 -5.17 -19.67 1.33
CA ALA A 240 -5.40 -19.99 -0.08
C ALA A 240 -6.46 -21.08 -0.29
N GLU A 241 -6.53 -22.05 0.62
CA GLU A 241 -7.48 -23.17 0.56
C GLU A 241 -8.85 -22.80 1.14
N THR A 242 -8.95 -21.76 1.97
CA THR A 242 -10.21 -21.32 2.57
C THR A 242 -11.07 -20.56 1.55
N PRO A 243 -12.20 -21.11 1.05
CA PRO A 243 -12.93 -20.53 -0.09
C PRO A 243 -13.52 -19.14 0.17
N ASN A 244 -13.89 -18.87 1.42
CA ASN A 244 -14.53 -17.61 1.83
C ASN A 244 -13.54 -16.64 2.52
N HIS A 245 -12.24 -16.93 2.50
CA HIS A 245 -11.26 -16.01 3.06
C HIS A 245 -11.07 -14.83 2.10
N LEU A 246 -11.12 -13.61 2.64
CA LEU A 246 -11.05 -12.35 1.87
C LEU A 246 -9.81 -12.27 0.97
N TYR A 247 -8.73 -12.92 1.41
CA TYR A 247 -7.41 -12.91 0.77
C TYR A 247 -7.01 -14.22 0.09
N ASN A 248 -7.92 -15.17 -0.12
CA ASN A 248 -7.56 -16.48 -0.67
C ASN A 248 -6.87 -16.41 -2.05
N ALA A 249 -7.34 -15.55 -2.95
CA ALA A 249 -6.77 -15.36 -4.28
C ALA A 249 -5.35 -14.77 -4.20
N LYS A 250 -5.15 -13.75 -3.36
CA LYS A 250 -3.83 -13.15 -3.13
C LYS A 250 -2.85 -14.14 -2.50
N ALA A 251 -3.32 -14.97 -1.57
CA ALA A 251 -2.48 -16.00 -0.97
C ALA A 251 -2.04 -17.06 -2.00
N ARG A 252 -2.93 -17.48 -2.91
CA ARG A 252 -2.56 -18.39 -4.02
C ARG A 252 -1.51 -17.79 -4.95
N GLU A 253 -1.69 -16.53 -5.32
CA GLU A 253 -0.72 -15.80 -6.14
C GLU A 253 0.65 -15.76 -5.45
N LEU A 254 0.67 -15.41 -4.16
CA LEU A 254 1.91 -15.33 -3.40
C LEU A 254 2.57 -16.71 -3.22
N LEU A 255 1.79 -17.77 -2.99
CA LEU A 255 2.31 -19.14 -2.93
C LEU A 255 2.95 -19.56 -4.25
N GLU A 256 2.28 -19.29 -5.38
CA GLU A 256 2.80 -19.59 -6.71
C GLU A 256 4.12 -18.85 -6.98
N GLU A 257 4.25 -17.61 -6.52
CA GLU A 257 5.50 -16.85 -6.60
C GLU A 257 6.61 -17.47 -5.71
N THR A 258 6.28 -17.90 -4.49
CA THR A 258 7.24 -18.52 -3.58
C THR A 258 7.70 -19.91 -4.06
N ASP A 259 6.78 -20.73 -4.59
CA ASP A 259 7.03 -22.12 -4.99
C ASP A 259 7.80 -22.24 -6.31
N LYS A 260 7.68 -21.26 -7.20
CA LYS A 260 8.44 -21.23 -8.46
C LYS A 260 9.95 -21.10 -8.26
N GLY A 261 10.45 -20.93 -7.02
CA GLY A 261 11.88 -20.86 -6.73
C GLY A 261 12.56 -19.61 -7.33
N VAL A 262 11.78 -18.61 -7.76
CA VAL A 262 12.26 -17.35 -8.33
C VAL A 262 12.01 -16.20 -7.36
N PHE A 263 12.44 -16.34 -6.11
CA PHE A 263 12.83 -15.17 -5.31
C PHE A 263 14.21 -14.65 -5.80
N ARG A 264 14.33 -14.42 -7.12
CA ARG A 264 15.33 -13.49 -7.66
C ARG A 264 14.73 -12.11 -7.47
N TRP A 265 15.11 -11.44 -6.39
CA TRP A 265 14.76 -10.07 -6.03
C TRP A 265 14.82 -9.06 -7.22
N ALA A 266 15.53 -9.38 -8.30
CA ALA A 266 15.55 -8.62 -9.56
C ALA A 266 14.17 -8.43 -10.24
N LYS A 267 13.17 -9.31 -10.03
CA LYS A 267 11.85 -9.15 -10.68
C LYS A 267 10.87 -8.30 -9.87
N ILE A 268 10.99 -8.30 -8.54
CA ILE A 268 10.27 -7.37 -7.64
C ILE A 268 10.86 -5.96 -7.79
N LEU A 269 12.18 -5.84 -8.02
CA LEU A 269 12.82 -4.58 -8.44
C LEU A 269 12.39 -4.09 -9.84
N ARG A 270 11.90 -4.97 -10.72
CA ARG A 270 11.37 -4.56 -12.03
C ARG A 270 9.93 -4.06 -11.98
N TRP A 271 9.25 -4.24 -10.84
CA TRP A 271 8.03 -3.51 -10.48
C TRP A 271 8.33 -2.17 -9.75
N LEU A 272 9.62 -1.83 -9.59
CA LEU A 272 10.13 -0.62 -8.90
C LEU A 272 10.77 0.41 -9.87
N GLU A 273 10.60 0.26 -11.18
CA GLU A 273 10.78 1.32 -12.20
C GLU A 273 9.44 1.60 -12.91
#